data_AF-A0A1G1GIN1-F1
#
_entry.id   AF-A0A1G1GIN1-F1
#
_cell.length_a   1.000
_cell.length_b   1.000
_cell.length_c   1.000
_cell.angle_alpha   90.00
_cell.angle_beta   90.00
_cell.angle_gamma   90.00
#
_symmetry.space_group_name_H-M   'P 1'
#
loop_
_entity.id
_entity.type
_entity.pdbx_description
1 polymer ?
#
loop_
_entity_poly.entity_id
_entity_poly.type
_entity_poly.pdbx_seq_one_letter_code
_entity_poly.pdbx_strand_id
1 'polypeptide(L)'
;MKDDLTMTFPIRHETHILEQKSQTFLRNQIPQGWTVNRPQNDYGVDFQIGIAENGELRGLELIVQLKASQNSSGHENTETVQLKVSTYNYLRNLLTVVMVVKYVESENEAYWIFLREVTPPHNENQRTFTVHIPKTNKLSEIDWGATTAIVRRITDFKLGAVNG
;
A
#
# COMPACT_ATOMS: atom_id res chain seq x y z
N MET A 1 -48.06 -19.03 -22.08
CA MET A 1 -46.63 -18.68 -22.19
C MET A 1 -46.07 -18.68 -20.80
N LYS A 2 -45.03 -19.49 -20.57
CA LYS A 2 -44.37 -19.64 -19.28
C LYS A 2 -43.55 -18.39 -18.99
N ASP A 3 -43.49 -18.05 -17.70
CA ASP A 3 -42.74 -16.96 -17.10
C ASP A 3 -41.33 -16.82 -17.71
N ASP A 4 -41.06 -15.64 -18.26
CA ASP A 4 -39.71 -15.18 -18.52
C ASP A 4 -39.10 -14.79 -17.16
N LEU A 5 -38.51 -15.78 -16.49
CA LEU A 5 -37.63 -15.56 -15.36
C LEU A 5 -36.47 -14.69 -15.86
N THR A 6 -36.53 -13.39 -15.61
CA THR A 6 -35.44 -12.45 -15.86
C THR A 6 -34.20 -12.93 -15.07
N MET A 7 -33.34 -13.68 -15.74
CA MET A 7 -32.10 -14.16 -15.16
C MET A 7 -31.21 -12.95 -14.89
N THR A 8 -31.00 -12.64 -13.62
CA THR A 8 -30.05 -11.62 -13.17
C THR A 8 -28.72 -12.30 -12.88
N PHE A 9 -27.64 -11.74 -13.42
CA PHE A 9 -26.28 -12.22 -13.20
C PHE A 9 -25.52 -11.23 -12.31
N PRO A 10 -24.54 -11.69 -11.51
CA PRO A 10 -23.66 -10.80 -10.76
C PRO A 10 -22.95 -9.82 -11.69
N ILE A 11 -23.05 -8.52 -11.38
CA ILE A 11 -22.36 -7.47 -12.13
C ILE A 11 -20.99 -7.28 -11.50
N ARG A 12 -19.95 -7.37 -12.32
CA ARG A 12 -18.60 -7.03 -11.89
C ARG A 12 -18.46 -5.51 -11.83
N HIS A 13 -18.62 -4.95 -10.64
CA HIS A 13 -18.49 -3.50 -10.43
C HIS A 13 -17.10 -3.00 -10.84
N GLU A 14 -17.03 -1.80 -11.43
CA GLU A 14 -15.77 -1.16 -11.86
C GLU A 14 -14.75 -1.05 -10.72
N THR A 15 -15.23 -0.88 -9.49
CA THR A 15 -14.42 -0.86 -8.27
C THR A 15 -13.63 -2.15 -8.06
N HIS A 16 -14.22 -3.32 -8.34
CA HIS A 16 -13.53 -4.61 -8.25
C HIS A 16 -12.50 -4.79 -9.36
N ILE A 17 -12.76 -4.24 -10.56
CA ILE A 17 -11.79 -4.26 -11.66
C ILE A 17 -10.59 -3.38 -11.30
N LEU A 18 -10.84 -2.17 -10.81
CA LEU A 18 -9.81 -1.23 -10.38
C LEU A 18 -8.96 -1.80 -9.22
N GLU A 19 -9.59 -2.46 -8.25
CA GLU A 19 -8.88 -3.17 -7.16
C GLU A 19 -7.99 -4.28 -7.73
N GLN A 20 -8.49 -5.10 -8.66
CA GLN A 20 -7.65 -6.15 -9.26
C GLN A 20 -6.47 -5.54 -10.04
N LYS A 21 -6.70 -4.48 -10.80
CA LYS A 21 -5.66 -3.79 -11.58
C LYS A 21 -4.56 -3.24 -10.67
N SER A 22 -4.92 -2.55 -9.59
CA SER A 22 -3.94 -2.00 -8.65
C SER A 22 -3.13 -3.08 -7.94
N GLN A 23 -3.79 -4.18 -7.54
CA GLN A 23 -3.09 -5.33 -6.95
C GLN A 23 -2.14 -6.01 -7.94
N THR A 24 -2.55 -6.14 -9.20
CA THR A 24 -1.72 -6.73 -10.26
C THR A 24 -0.51 -5.85 -10.55
N PHE A 25 -0.73 -4.53 -10.65
CA PHE A 25 0.35 -3.57 -10.85
C PHE A 25 1.39 -3.67 -9.73
N LEU A 26 0.96 -3.59 -8.46
CA LEU A 26 1.86 -3.71 -7.30
C LEU A 26 2.67 -5.01 -7.35
N ARG A 27 2.00 -6.15 -7.53
CA ARG A 27 2.67 -7.47 -7.57
C ARG A 27 3.73 -7.55 -8.67
N ASN A 28 3.47 -6.97 -9.83
CA ASN A 28 4.42 -6.96 -10.94
C ASN A 28 5.66 -6.10 -10.67
N GLN A 29 5.58 -5.14 -9.74
CA GLN A 29 6.74 -4.35 -9.35
C GLN A 29 7.58 -5.03 -8.26
N ILE A 30 7.04 -6.00 -7.51
CA ILE A 30 7.78 -6.66 -6.42
C ILE A 30 8.86 -7.59 -7.00
N PRO A 31 10.11 -7.55 -6.48
CA PRO A 31 11.18 -8.44 -6.92
C PRO A 31 10.81 -9.93 -6.84
N GLN A 32 11.26 -10.70 -7.83
CA GLN A 32 11.06 -12.15 -7.83
C GLN A 32 11.75 -12.79 -6.62
N GLY A 33 11.06 -13.75 -5.98
CA GLY A 33 11.55 -14.47 -4.81
C GLY A 33 11.12 -13.83 -3.48
N TRP A 34 10.60 -12.61 -3.48
CA TRP A 34 9.93 -12.03 -2.32
C TRP A 34 8.54 -12.65 -2.15
N THR A 35 8.05 -12.68 -0.91
CA THR A 35 6.70 -13.17 -0.62
C THR A 35 5.71 -12.02 -0.62
N VAL A 36 4.49 -12.24 -1.09
CA VAL A 36 3.42 -11.24 -1.11
C VAL A 36 2.14 -11.87 -0.58
N ASN A 37 1.82 -11.58 0.68
CA ASN A 37 0.67 -12.13 1.39
C ASN A 37 -0.42 -11.07 1.55
N ARG A 38 -1.69 -11.49 1.45
CA ARG A 38 -2.86 -10.64 1.77
C ARG A 38 -3.43 -11.09 3.11
N PRO A 39 -3.42 -10.24 4.16
CA PRO A 39 -4.07 -10.59 5.42
C PRO A 39 -5.57 -10.81 5.22
N GLN A 40 -6.14 -11.72 6.02
CA GLN A 40 -7.57 -12.03 5.96
C GLN A 40 -8.44 -10.90 6.52
N ASN A 41 -7.93 -10.16 7.51
CA ASN A 41 -8.66 -9.10 8.19
C ASN A 41 -8.27 -7.73 7.64
N ASP A 42 -9.26 -6.89 7.35
CA ASP A 42 -9.07 -5.52 6.87
C ASP A 42 -8.95 -4.54 8.04
N TYR A 43 -7.73 -4.42 8.57
CA TYR A 43 -7.35 -3.32 9.46
C TYR A 43 -6.58 -2.23 8.69
N GLY A 44 -6.79 -2.13 7.38
CA GLY A 44 -6.00 -1.27 6.51
C GLY A 44 -4.58 -1.77 6.28
N VAL A 45 -4.41 -3.10 6.16
CA VAL A 45 -3.23 -3.72 5.57
C VAL A 45 -3.68 -4.51 4.36
N ASP A 46 -3.28 -4.06 3.17
CA ASP A 46 -3.61 -4.75 1.92
C ASP A 46 -2.59 -5.85 1.62
N PHE A 47 -1.30 -5.62 1.90
CA PHE A 47 -0.25 -6.61 1.71
C PHE A 47 0.79 -6.62 2.82
N GLN A 48 1.30 -7.82 3.10
CA GLN A 48 2.52 -8.07 3.85
C GLN A 48 3.54 -8.70 2.92
N ILE A 49 4.64 -7.99 2.69
CA ILE A 49 5.70 -8.36 1.76
C ILE A 49 6.89 -8.84 2.57
N GLY A 50 7.29 -10.11 2.39
CA GLY A 50 8.52 -10.64 2.96
C GLY A 50 9.68 -10.43 2.01
N ILE A 51 10.71 -9.73 2.48
CA ILE A 51 11.88 -9.36 1.70
C ILE A 51 12.89 -10.51 1.75
N ALA A 52 13.22 -11.06 0.58
CA ALA A 52 14.27 -12.05 0.44
C ALA A 52 15.58 -11.38 0.02
N GLU A 53 16.67 -11.76 0.67
CA GLU A 53 18.02 -11.29 0.34
C GLU A 53 18.89 -12.50 0.03
N ASN A 54 19.49 -12.52 -1.15
CA ASN A 54 20.24 -13.67 -1.66
C ASN A 54 19.45 -14.99 -1.61
N GLY A 55 18.12 -14.92 -1.80
CA GLY A 55 17.22 -16.06 -1.74
C GLY A 55 16.76 -16.47 -0.33
N GLU A 56 17.17 -15.73 0.71
CA GLU A 56 16.84 -16.05 2.10
C GLU A 56 15.85 -15.05 2.69
N LEU A 57 14.79 -15.56 3.33
CA LEU A 57 13.84 -14.76 4.11
C LEU A 57 14.38 -14.58 5.53
N ARG A 58 15.00 -13.42 5.79
CA ARG A 58 15.65 -13.10 7.08
C ARG A 58 14.74 -12.32 8.05
N GLY A 59 13.42 -12.43 7.87
CA GLY A 59 12.43 -11.74 8.72
C GLY A 59 12.29 -10.24 8.44
N LEU A 60 12.82 -9.74 7.31
CA LEU A 60 12.55 -8.39 6.85
C LEU A 60 11.16 -8.33 6.20
N GLU A 61 10.33 -7.40 6.65
CA GLU A 61 8.97 -7.25 6.18
C GLU A 61 8.63 -5.80 5.83
N LEU A 62 7.77 -5.64 4.83
CA LEU A 62 7.17 -4.38 4.42
C LEU A 62 5.65 -4.53 4.37
N ILE A 63 4.95 -3.69 5.12
CA ILE A 63 3.49 -3.59 5.09
C ILE A 63 3.08 -2.56 4.03
N VAL A 64 2.09 -2.88 3.22
CA VAL A 64 1.54 -1.99 2.20
C VAL A 64 0.06 -1.73 2.44
N GLN A 65 -0.30 -0.45 2.45
CA GLN A 65 -1.68 0.01 2.33
C GLN A 65 -1.88 0.55 0.91
N LEU A 66 -2.75 -0.10 0.12
CA LEU A 66 -3.00 0.15 -1.28
C LEU A 66 -4.33 0.87 -1.49
N LYS A 67 -4.29 1.98 -2.23
CA LYS A 67 -5.47 2.69 -2.71
C LYS A 67 -5.42 2.83 -4.22
N ALA A 68 -6.58 2.91 -4.85
CA ALA A 68 -6.69 3.05 -6.30
C ALA A 68 -7.70 4.15 -6.66
N SER A 69 -7.49 4.84 -7.78
CA SER A 69 -8.52 5.64 -8.46
C SER A 69 -8.39 5.51 -9.97
N GLN A 70 -9.47 5.80 -10.68
CA GLN A 70 -9.46 5.86 -12.14
C GLN A 70 -8.55 7.00 -12.63
N ASN A 71 -8.68 8.19 -12.03
CA ASN A 71 -7.95 9.39 -12.44
C ASN A 71 -7.01 9.90 -11.34
N SER A 72 -6.03 10.72 -11.75
CA SER A 72 -5.19 11.52 -10.86
C SER A 72 -6.03 12.42 -9.96
N SER A 73 -5.52 12.74 -8.78
CA SER A 73 -6.10 13.73 -7.87
C SER A 73 -6.10 15.17 -8.42
N GLY A 74 -5.47 15.41 -9.57
CA GLY A 74 -5.45 16.71 -10.25
C GLY A 74 -4.39 17.68 -9.73
N HIS A 75 -3.56 17.24 -8.77
CA HIS A 75 -2.41 18.01 -8.30
C HIS A 75 -1.19 17.79 -9.22
N GLU A 76 -0.42 18.85 -9.46
CA GLU A 76 0.70 18.85 -10.40
C GLU A 76 1.84 17.91 -9.95
N ASN A 77 2.28 18.03 -8.69
CA ASN A 77 3.50 17.38 -8.19
C ASN A 77 3.24 16.24 -7.19
N THR A 78 1.98 16.01 -6.81
CA THR A 78 1.62 15.00 -5.82
C THR A 78 0.38 14.22 -6.24
N GLU A 79 0.27 12.98 -5.80
CA GLU A 79 -1.00 12.28 -5.67
C GLU A 79 -1.52 12.31 -4.24
N THR A 80 -2.83 12.18 -4.07
CA THR A 80 -3.45 12.23 -2.74
C THR A 80 -4.25 10.99 -2.40
N VAL A 81 -4.23 10.64 -1.11
CA VAL A 81 -5.00 9.54 -0.53
C VAL A 81 -5.70 10.02 0.73
N GLN A 82 -6.99 9.77 0.84
CA GLN A 82 -7.71 9.88 2.12
C GLN A 82 -7.44 8.66 2.98
N LEU A 83 -6.91 8.86 4.18
CA LEU A 83 -6.65 7.81 5.16
C LEU A 83 -7.43 8.09 6.46
N LYS A 84 -8.06 7.05 7.03
CA LYS A 84 -8.70 7.15 8.35
C LYS A 84 -7.63 7.36 9.42
N VAL A 85 -7.88 8.25 10.37
CA VAL A 85 -6.97 8.48 11.50
C VAL A 85 -6.76 7.21 12.32
N SER A 86 -7.81 6.39 12.51
CA SER A 86 -7.69 5.10 13.19
C SER A 86 -6.77 4.11 12.45
N THR A 87 -6.88 4.03 11.12
CA THR A 87 -5.98 3.20 10.30
C THR A 87 -4.55 3.72 10.36
N TYR A 88 -4.35 5.03 10.25
CA TYR A 88 -3.01 5.63 10.40
C TYR A 88 -2.41 5.32 11.77
N ASN A 89 -3.17 5.48 12.85
CA ASN A 89 -2.70 5.19 14.20
C ASN A 89 -2.31 3.72 14.35
N TYR A 90 -3.13 2.79 13.86
CA TYR A 90 -2.79 1.37 13.86
C TYR A 90 -1.48 1.11 13.10
N LEU A 91 -1.40 1.55 11.84
CA LEU A 91 -0.24 1.32 10.98
C LEU A 91 1.04 1.97 11.51
N ARG A 92 0.95 3.19 12.04
CA ARG A 92 2.10 3.94 12.58
C ARG A 92 2.69 3.28 13.83
N ASN A 93 1.91 2.49 14.56
CA ASN A 93 2.34 1.75 15.74
C ASN A 93 2.88 0.35 15.42
N LEU A 94 2.85 -0.09 14.16
CA LEU A 94 3.46 -1.36 13.78
C LEU A 94 4.99 -1.32 13.93
N LEU A 95 5.57 -2.44 14.34
CA LEU A 95 7.03 -2.62 14.35
C LEU A 95 7.59 -2.72 12.93
N THR A 96 6.79 -3.14 11.96
CA THR A 96 7.18 -3.24 10.56
C THR A 96 7.16 -1.89 9.86
N VAL A 97 7.97 -1.72 8.82
CA VAL A 97 7.88 -0.54 7.94
C VAL A 97 6.57 -0.59 7.18
N VAL A 98 5.90 0.56 7.05
CA VAL A 98 4.65 0.70 6.30
C VAL A 98 4.86 1.64 5.12
N MET A 99 4.38 1.23 3.95
CA MET A 99 4.32 2.01 2.73
C MET A 99 2.86 2.24 2.32
N VAL A 100 2.51 3.47 1.99
CA VAL A 100 1.22 3.81 1.38
C VAL A 100 1.43 3.91 -0.12
N VAL A 101 0.60 3.18 -0.88
CA VAL A 101 0.67 3.11 -2.33
C VAL A 101 -0.65 3.59 -2.94
N LYS A 102 -0.58 4.43 -3.96
CA LYS A 102 -1.71 4.94 -4.72
C LYS A 102 -1.57 4.58 -6.19
N TYR A 103 -2.38 3.65 -6.68
CA TYR A 103 -2.51 3.35 -8.10
C TYR A 103 -3.48 4.33 -8.79
N VAL A 104 -3.09 4.80 -9.98
CA VAL A 104 -3.88 5.67 -10.85
C VAL A 104 -4.05 5.01 -12.21
N GLU A 105 -5.27 4.58 -12.53
CA GLU A 105 -5.53 3.77 -13.72
C GLU A 105 -5.27 4.51 -15.03
N SER A 106 -5.68 5.78 -15.13
CA SER A 106 -5.49 6.63 -16.32
C SER A 106 -4.02 6.84 -16.68
N GLU A 107 -3.14 6.72 -15.69
CA GLU A 107 -1.69 6.86 -15.84
C GLU A 107 -0.98 5.49 -15.94
N ASN A 108 -1.70 4.40 -15.66
CA ASN A 108 -1.15 3.05 -15.51
C ASN A 108 0.12 3.04 -14.62
N GLU A 109 0.05 3.74 -13.49
CA GLU A 109 1.17 3.94 -12.57
C GLU A 109 0.69 3.90 -11.12
N ALA A 110 1.60 3.60 -10.19
CA ALA A 110 1.37 3.81 -8.78
C ALA A 110 2.44 4.72 -8.16
N TYR A 111 2.04 5.49 -7.16
CA TYR A 111 2.92 6.36 -6.39
C TYR A 111 3.01 5.88 -4.94
N TRP A 112 4.17 6.06 -4.31
CA TRP A 112 4.41 5.53 -2.97
C TRP A 112 5.07 6.52 -2.00
N ILE A 113 4.81 6.33 -0.72
CA ILE A 113 5.49 7.04 0.38
C ILE A 113 5.61 6.13 1.59
N PHE A 114 6.69 6.22 2.36
CA PHE A 114 6.72 5.55 3.66
C PHE A 114 5.84 6.28 4.65
N LEU A 115 5.03 5.55 5.43
CA LEU A 115 4.10 6.14 6.39
C LEU A 115 4.81 7.02 7.44
N ARG A 116 6.08 6.74 7.73
CA ARG A 116 6.91 7.54 8.66
C ARG A 116 7.21 8.95 8.14
N GLU A 117 7.14 9.17 6.83
CA GLU A 117 7.38 10.45 6.15
C GLU A 117 6.10 11.27 6.00
N VAL A 118 4.94 10.65 6.25
CA VAL A 118 3.64 11.31 6.23
C VAL A 118 3.51 12.23 7.44
N THR A 119 3.16 13.49 7.20
CA THR A 119 2.82 14.45 8.24
C THR A 119 1.58 13.94 9.02
N PRO A 120 1.67 13.76 10.35
CA PRO A 120 0.55 13.28 11.14
C PRO A 120 -0.66 14.22 11.07
N PRO A 121 -1.89 13.70 11.23
CA PRO A 121 -3.09 14.52 11.38
C PRO A 121 -2.95 15.50 12.57
N HIS A 122 -3.18 16.80 12.33
CA HIS A 122 -3.07 17.84 13.39
C HIS A 122 -4.19 17.80 14.44
N ASN A 123 -5.39 17.36 14.04
CA ASN A 123 -6.57 17.33 14.90
C ASN A 123 -6.93 15.87 15.24
N GLU A 124 -6.95 15.53 16.53
CA GLU A 124 -7.27 14.18 17.02
C GLU A 124 -8.74 13.79 16.78
N ASN A 125 -9.64 14.77 16.60
CA ASN A 125 -11.06 14.54 16.35
C ASN A 125 -11.40 14.32 14.86
N GLN A 126 -10.45 14.51 13.94
CA GLN A 126 -10.71 14.29 12.52
C GLN A 126 -10.81 12.79 12.21
N ARG A 127 -11.81 12.38 11.42
CA ARG A 127 -11.99 10.96 11.07
C ARG A 127 -11.02 10.50 10.00
N THR A 128 -10.67 11.40 9.08
CA THR A 128 -9.76 11.17 7.97
C THR A 128 -8.84 12.36 7.78
N PHE A 129 -7.70 12.13 7.13
CA PHE A 129 -6.79 13.18 6.70
C PHE A 129 -6.18 12.80 5.33
N THR A 130 -5.62 13.79 4.64
CA THR A 130 -5.03 13.62 3.32
C THR A 130 -3.54 13.30 3.45
N VAL A 131 -3.13 12.17 2.87
CA VAL A 131 -1.74 11.85 2.61
C VAL A 131 -1.35 12.40 1.24
N HIS A 132 -0.25 13.13 1.17
CA HIS A 132 0.33 13.64 -0.07
C HIS A 132 1.53 12.79 -0.45
N ILE A 133 1.53 12.26 -1.68
CA ILE A 133 2.53 11.35 -2.21
C ILE A 133 3.23 12.07 -3.37
N PRO A 134 4.55 12.32 -3.33
CA PRO A 134 5.25 12.94 -4.46
C PRO A 134 5.12 12.11 -5.74
N LYS A 135 4.81 12.76 -6.88
CA LYS A 135 4.76 12.08 -8.19
C LYS A 135 6.12 11.60 -8.69
N THR A 136 7.21 12.07 -8.08
CA THR A 136 8.56 11.53 -8.30
C THR A 136 8.72 10.14 -7.71
N ASN A 137 7.90 9.75 -6.74
CA ASN A 137 7.96 8.43 -6.10
C ASN A 137 7.09 7.43 -6.87
N LYS A 138 7.43 7.20 -8.14
CA LYS A 138 6.77 6.17 -8.93
C LYS A 138 7.19 4.79 -8.46
N LEU A 139 6.24 3.87 -8.43
CA LEU A 139 6.49 2.49 -8.03
C LEU A 139 7.17 1.72 -9.16
N SER A 140 6.91 2.06 -10.43
CA SER A 140 7.63 1.48 -11.57
C SER A 140 9.14 1.80 -11.59
N GLU A 141 9.55 2.88 -10.93
CA GLU A 141 10.93 3.37 -10.87
C GLU A 141 11.55 3.16 -9.47
N ILE A 142 10.92 2.36 -8.61
CA ILE A 142 11.37 2.17 -7.22
C ILE A 142 12.72 1.44 -7.14
N ASP A 143 13.62 1.96 -6.32
CA ASP A 143 14.83 1.24 -5.92
C ASP A 143 14.53 0.31 -4.74
N TRP A 144 14.29 -0.96 -5.05
CA TRP A 144 14.06 -2.00 -4.04
C TRP A 144 15.28 -2.28 -3.17
N GLY A 145 16.50 -2.01 -3.64
CA GLY A 145 17.72 -2.14 -2.84
C GLY A 145 17.76 -1.08 -1.74
N ALA A 146 17.53 0.18 -2.12
CA ALA A 146 17.40 1.27 -1.15
C ALA A 146 16.23 1.06 -0.18
N THR A 147 15.08 0.59 -0.69
CA THR A 147 13.92 0.23 0.14
C THR A 147 14.27 -0.85 1.16
N THR A 148 14.95 -1.91 0.73
CA THR A 148 15.40 -3.00 1.61
C THR A 148 16.36 -2.50 2.68
N ALA A 149 17.30 -1.61 2.33
CA ALA A 149 18.22 -1.02 3.29
C ALA A 149 17.50 -0.20 4.38
N ILE A 150 16.43 0.53 4.01
CA ILE A 150 15.60 1.27 4.97
C ILE A 150 14.85 0.31 5.89
N VAL A 151 14.23 -0.74 5.33
CA VAL A 151 13.51 -1.76 6.13
C VAL A 151 14.45 -2.41 7.12
N ARG A 152 15.62 -2.87 6.66
CA ARG A 152 16.66 -3.45 7.51
C ARG A 152 17.06 -2.52 8.64
N ARG A 153 17.40 -1.26 8.34
CA ARG A 153 17.84 -0.29 9.35
C ARG A 153 16.79 -0.11 10.45
N ILE A 154 15.52 -0.07 10.09
CA ILE A 154 14.42 0.09 11.06
C ILE A 154 14.24 -1.19 11.89
N THR A 155 14.30 -2.36 11.25
CA THR A 155 14.24 -3.65 11.95
C THR A 155 15.38 -3.80 12.95
N ASP A 156 16.61 -3.53 12.55
CA ASP A 156 17.80 -3.64 13.40
C ASP A 156 17.72 -2.66 14.59
N PHE A 157 17.29 -1.42 14.35
CA PHE A 157 17.09 -0.44 15.41
C PHE A 157 16.07 -0.91 16.45
N LYS A 158 14.94 -1.49 16.00
CA LYS A 158 13.90 -2.01 16.90
C LYS A 158 14.36 -3.26 17.67
N LEU A 159 15.09 -4.17 17.03
CA LEU A 159 15.67 -5.33 17.69
C LEU A 159 16.70 -4.94 18.74
N GLY A 160 17.53 -3.93 18.46
CA GLY A 160 18.48 -3.39 19.42
C GLY A 160 17.81 -2.80 20.66
N ALA A 161 16.67 -2.11 20.49
CA ALA A 161 15.91 -1.52 21.59
C ALA A 161 15.18 -2.54 22.49
N VAL A 162 14.95 -3.77 22.01
CA VAL A 162 14.33 -4.85 22.79
C VAL A 162 15.39 -5.63 23.58
N ASN A 163 16.61 -5.71 23.07
CA ASN A 163 17.69 -6.51 23.63
C ASN A 163 18.65 -5.71 24.54
N GLY A 164 18.47 -4.39 24.67
CA GLY A 164 19.25 -3.50 25.54
C GLY A 164 18.43 -3.02 26.72
#